data_AF-C0Q9I5-F1
#
_entry.id   AF-C0Q9I5-F1
#
_cell.length_a   1.000
_cell.length_b   1.000
_cell.length_c   1.000
_cell.angle_alpha   90.00
_cell.angle_beta   90.00
_cell.angle_gamma   90.00
#
_symmetry.space_group_name_H-M   'P 1'
#
loop_
_entity.id
_entity.type
_entity.pdbx_description
1 polymer ?
#
loop_
_entity_poly.entity_id
_entity_poly.type
_entity_poly.pdbx_seq_one_letter_code
_entity_poly.pdbx_strand_id
1 'polypeptide(L)'
;MNLPGRSANRVIAVVDLEKSSMIQTLPTAEMVESIGGAAVNTLLLEKYSQQVPLVLGTGPLTGGFAPASCLMAASFCSSDRGICHVPVVINSGPMLKLSGIDFVVFTGQAPRPCVVVISKDNIHIETADDLAGMSIPATVKRLKSRGIKEVALVTGPDVHSSSRHHSASTSVFGGFDRCGLAGYMASKNIRAIVLNGGGEIDFNDKDLETSRVLNGQVHKQLPRSRPMTVLGKITGSNPARKLVKKYFNHSHACFHCPVGCINFLKFSGMQTRTEQVDTRGIFILDHQGFAALSKTRPKDAHILMEKALAMGLDPLALAGEMDERTGFEQALAQMENKAEPGIEKKATSQLPPGISIEAYHRFGGALPQIIPPNTKKSFSTWEEQVAFAMIVGVCPIPQLLFPAMSSSAFMPFITRDQDQVKLFYRCLEKSIEKVLRCIPGQDDRECFNNKRVVI
;
A
#
# COMPACT_ATOMS: atom_id res chain seq x y z
N MET A 1 -30.16 10.11 -1.54
CA MET A 1 -29.51 10.13 -0.22
C MET A 1 -28.02 10.32 -0.46
N ASN A 2 -27.46 11.48 -0.14
CA ASN A 2 -26.00 11.63 -0.12
C ASN A 2 -25.53 11.00 1.19
N LEU A 3 -24.52 10.12 1.18
CA LEU A 3 -23.81 9.80 2.42
C LEU A 3 -23.39 11.17 3.02
N PRO A 4 -23.90 11.55 4.20
CA PRO A 4 -23.58 12.84 4.75
C PRO A 4 -22.15 12.78 5.25
N GLY A 5 -21.29 13.62 4.65
CA GLY A 5 -19.94 13.88 5.13
C GLY A 5 -18.82 13.39 4.22
N ARG A 6 -18.29 14.38 3.48
CA ARG A 6 -16.93 14.50 2.92
C ARG A 6 -16.58 13.95 1.53
N SER A 7 -15.78 14.80 0.87
CA SER A 7 -14.66 14.63 -0.08
C SER A 7 -14.64 13.53 -1.14
N ALA A 8 -15.63 12.65 -1.26
CA ALA A 8 -15.80 11.96 -2.53
C ALA A 8 -16.47 12.97 -3.46
N ASN A 9 -15.67 13.66 -4.28
CA ASN A 9 -16.19 14.34 -5.47
C ASN A 9 -16.88 13.31 -6.40
N ARG A 10 -16.69 12.02 -6.11
CA ARG A 10 -17.14 10.82 -6.82
C ARG A 10 -16.50 10.77 -8.20
N VAL A 11 -15.33 11.37 -8.34
CA VAL A 11 -14.66 11.54 -9.62
C VAL A 11 -13.85 10.28 -9.91
N ILE A 12 -14.22 9.58 -10.97
CA ILE A 12 -13.41 8.53 -11.58
C ILE A 12 -12.72 9.10 -12.80
N ALA A 13 -11.42 8.85 -12.93
CA ALA A 13 -10.75 8.87 -14.22
C ALA A 13 -10.61 7.44 -14.78
N VAL A 14 -11.21 7.17 -15.94
CA VAL A 14 -11.01 5.93 -16.69
C VAL A 14 -9.96 6.19 -17.76
N VAL A 15 -8.84 5.48 -17.69
CA VAL A 15 -7.66 5.70 -18.51
C VAL A 15 -7.40 4.45 -19.34
N ASP A 16 -7.73 4.52 -20.64
CA ASP A 16 -7.25 3.56 -21.62
C ASP A 16 -5.80 3.95 -21.97
N LEU A 17 -4.85 3.10 -21.60
CA LEU A 17 -3.41 3.36 -21.76
C LEU A 17 -2.94 3.43 -23.22
N GLU A 18 -3.76 3.01 -24.19
CA GLU A 18 -3.45 3.09 -25.63
C GLU A 18 -4.10 4.30 -26.31
N LYS A 19 -5.28 4.73 -25.83
CA LYS A 19 -6.15 5.64 -26.60
C LYS A 19 -6.35 6.99 -25.93
N SER A 20 -6.91 6.99 -24.72
CA SER A 20 -7.47 8.20 -24.13
C SER A 20 -7.80 8.04 -22.65
N SER A 21 -7.86 9.15 -21.93
CA SER A 21 -8.47 9.23 -20.60
C SER A 21 -9.81 9.95 -20.65
N MET A 22 -10.78 9.49 -19.86
CA MET A 22 -12.06 10.13 -19.63
C MET A 22 -12.25 10.34 -18.12
N ILE A 23 -12.70 11.54 -17.74
CA ILE A 23 -13.10 11.83 -16.35
C ILE A 23 -14.62 11.82 -16.30
N GLN A 24 -15.17 11.08 -15.34
CA GLN A 24 -16.60 10.91 -15.13
C GLN A 24 -16.94 10.88 -13.64
N THR A 25 -18.22 11.06 -13.33
CA THR A 25 -18.71 10.98 -11.95
C THR A 25 -19.38 9.63 -11.70
N LEU A 26 -19.07 8.99 -10.58
CA LEU A 26 -19.78 7.80 -10.09
C LEU A 26 -21.23 8.13 -9.72
N PRO A 27 -22.19 7.27 -10.08
CA PRO A 27 -23.54 7.36 -9.55
C PRO A 27 -23.54 7.36 -8.02
N THR A 28 -24.36 8.23 -7.42
CA THR A 28 -24.46 8.37 -5.96
C THR A 28 -24.83 7.06 -5.26
N ALA A 29 -25.69 6.24 -5.88
CA ALA A 29 -26.13 4.97 -5.29
C ALA A 29 -24.97 3.99 -5.10
N GLU A 30 -24.14 3.79 -6.12
CA GLU A 30 -22.96 2.90 -6.07
C GLU A 30 -21.96 3.34 -4.97
N MET A 31 -21.79 4.66 -4.82
CA MET A 31 -20.95 5.25 -3.78
C MET A 31 -21.53 5.12 -2.37
N VAL A 32 -22.85 5.24 -2.21
CA VAL A 32 -23.51 5.09 -0.90
C VAL A 32 -23.38 3.66 -0.39
N GLU A 33 -23.50 2.67 -1.28
CA GLU A 33 -23.42 1.26 -0.91
C GLU A 33 -21.98 0.81 -0.63
N SER A 34 -21.02 1.26 -1.44
CA SER A 34 -19.61 0.82 -1.34
C SER A 34 -18.73 1.72 -0.49
N ILE A 35 -19.22 2.90 -0.08
CA ILE A 35 -18.54 3.92 0.73
C ILE A 35 -17.31 4.56 0.05
N GLY A 36 -16.28 3.78 -0.26
CA GLY A 36 -15.03 4.26 -0.83
C GLY A 36 -13.93 3.21 -0.87
N GLY A 37 -12.71 3.66 -1.21
CA GLY A 37 -11.49 2.89 -1.10
C GLY A 37 -11.57 1.51 -1.76
N ALA A 38 -11.14 0.47 -1.04
CA ALA A 38 -11.11 -0.90 -1.56
C ALA A 38 -12.48 -1.43 -2.02
N ALA A 39 -13.59 -1.04 -1.39
CA ALA A 39 -14.91 -1.53 -1.77
C ALA A 39 -15.40 -0.94 -3.11
N VAL A 40 -15.19 0.36 -3.33
CA VAL A 40 -15.45 0.96 -4.66
C VAL A 40 -14.46 0.40 -5.68
N ASN A 41 -13.19 0.16 -5.31
CA ASN A 41 -12.26 -0.49 -6.22
C ASN A 41 -12.75 -1.87 -6.65
N THR A 42 -13.29 -2.69 -5.75
CA THR A 42 -13.87 -4.00 -6.10
C THR A 42 -15.00 -3.87 -7.11
N LEU A 43 -15.91 -2.90 -6.92
CA LEU A 43 -16.98 -2.60 -7.89
C LEU A 43 -16.40 -2.19 -9.25
N LEU A 44 -15.34 -1.37 -9.28
CA LEU A 44 -14.71 -0.95 -10.53
C LEU A 44 -13.93 -2.10 -11.21
N LEU A 45 -13.32 -3.00 -10.43
CA LEU A 45 -12.70 -4.21 -10.97
C LEU A 45 -13.74 -5.11 -11.65
N GLU A 46 -14.91 -5.30 -11.04
CA GLU A 46 -16.03 -6.05 -11.62
C GLU A 46 -16.53 -5.38 -12.92
N LYS A 47 -16.77 -4.07 -12.86
CA LYS A 47 -17.32 -3.27 -13.98
C LYS A 47 -16.40 -3.24 -15.20
N TYR A 48 -15.09 -3.16 -14.98
CA TYR A 48 -14.10 -3.10 -16.06
C TYR A 48 -13.35 -4.42 -16.26
N SER A 49 -13.85 -5.52 -15.71
CA SER A 49 -13.21 -6.85 -15.67
C SER A 49 -12.65 -7.31 -17.02
N GLN A 50 -13.41 -7.11 -18.10
CA GLN A 50 -13.04 -7.51 -19.47
C GLN A 50 -11.82 -6.76 -20.03
N GLN A 51 -11.41 -5.67 -19.39
CA GLN A 51 -10.27 -4.84 -19.79
C GLN A 51 -9.07 -4.97 -18.85
N VAL A 52 -9.10 -5.96 -17.94
CA VAL A 52 -8.01 -6.31 -17.02
C VAL A 52 -7.57 -5.08 -16.20
N PRO A 53 -8.44 -4.53 -15.33
CA PRO A 53 -8.25 -3.21 -14.76
C PRO A 53 -7.25 -3.20 -13.59
N LEU A 54 -6.42 -2.15 -13.53
CA LEU A 54 -5.75 -1.71 -12.30
C LEU A 54 -6.50 -0.50 -11.75
N VAL A 55 -6.96 -0.56 -10.50
CA VAL A 55 -7.77 0.52 -9.90
C VAL A 55 -7.04 1.14 -8.73
N LEU A 56 -6.89 2.46 -8.75
CA LEU A 56 -6.49 3.25 -7.58
C LEU A 56 -7.73 3.89 -6.98
N GLY A 57 -7.83 3.92 -5.64
CA GLY A 57 -8.98 4.51 -4.99
C GLY A 57 -8.70 5.04 -3.60
N THR A 58 -9.44 6.09 -3.25
CA THR A 58 -9.38 6.73 -1.94
C THR A 58 -10.67 6.50 -1.15
N GLY A 59 -10.57 6.43 0.16
CA GLY A 59 -11.72 6.41 1.05
C GLY A 59 -12.18 7.82 1.47
N PRO A 60 -13.38 7.96 2.04
CA PRO A 60 -13.95 9.26 2.46
C PRO A 60 -13.13 10.04 3.49
N LEU A 61 -12.28 9.36 4.28
CA LEU A 61 -11.42 10.01 5.28
C LEU A 61 -10.06 10.42 4.72
N THR A 62 -9.67 9.92 3.55
CA THR A 62 -8.37 10.17 2.90
C THR A 62 -8.14 11.68 2.73
N GLY A 63 -6.95 12.15 3.11
CA GLY A 63 -6.57 13.55 3.01
C GLY A 63 -7.17 14.46 4.08
N GLY A 64 -8.11 13.97 4.91
CA GLY A 64 -8.73 14.78 5.96
C GLY A 64 -8.09 14.67 7.34
N PHE A 65 -8.74 15.26 8.33
CA PHE A 65 -8.21 15.34 9.70
C PHE A 65 -8.42 14.06 10.54
N ALA A 66 -8.96 12.98 9.95
CA ALA A 66 -8.97 11.69 10.62
C ALA A 66 -7.52 11.20 10.79
N PRO A 67 -7.08 10.78 11.99
CA PRO A 67 -5.70 10.35 12.20
C PRO A 67 -5.29 9.23 11.23
N ALA A 68 -4.11 9.41 10.62
CA ALA A 68 -3.53 8.50 9.63
C ALA A 68 -4.32 8.35 8.30
N SER A 69 -5.03 9.39 7.87
CA SER A 69 -5.79 9.52 6.61
C SER A 69 -4.95 9.53 5.31
N CYS A 70 -3.84 8.81 5.27
CA CYS A 70 -2.87 8.85 4.17
C CYS A 70 -3.18 7.89 3.00
N LEU A 71 -4.17 7.01 3.17
CA LEU A 71 -4.24 5.76 2.41
C LEU A 71 -4.95 5.91 1.06
N MET A 72 -4.31 5.37 0.03
CA MET A 72 -4.92 4.97 -1.25
C MET A 72 -4.80 3.45 -1.38
N ALA A 73 -5.82 2.79 -1.92
CA ALA A 73 -5.75 1.36 -2.25
C ALA A 73 -5.45 1.19 -3.75
N ALA A 74 -4.45 0.37 -4.08
CA ALA A 74 -4.21 -0.12 -5.43
C ALA A 74 -4.76 -1.54 -5.54
N SER A 75 -5.77 -1.73 -6.40
CA SER A 75 -6.52 -2.97 -6.50
C SER A 75 -6.41 -3.58 -7.89
N PHE A 76 -6.22 -4.89 -7.96
CA PHE A 76 -6.14 -5.64 -9.20
C PHE A 76 -6.54 -7.11 -8.93
N CYS A 77 -6.79 -7.87 -10.00
CA CYS A 77 -7.03 -9.30 -9.90
C CYS A 77 -5.73 -10.05 -10.18
N SER A 78 -5.15 -10.66 -9.13
CA SER A 78 -4.03 -11.59 -9.28
C SER A 78 -4.53 -12.95 -9.76
N SER A 79 -3.79 -13.58 -10.66
CA SER A 79 -4.12 -14.90 -11.23
C SER A 79 -4.19 -16.02 -10.18
N ASP A 80 -3.35 -15.94 -9.14
CA ASP A 80 -3.17 -16.99 -8.12
C ASP A 80 -3.94 -16.70 -6.81
N ARG A 81 -4.33 -15.44 -6.58
CA ARG A 81 -4.89 -14.94 -5.31
C ARG A 81 -6.26 -14.26 -5.46
N GLY A 82 -6.73 -14.08 -6.69
CA GLY A 82 -7.92 -13.28 -6.99
C GLY A 82 -7.70 -11.80 -6.69
N ILE A 83 -8.76 -11.11 -6.29
CA ILE A 83 -8.71 -9.67 -5.99
C ILE A 83 -7.74 -9.40 -4.83
N CYS A 84 -6.82 -8.47 -5.07
CA CYS A 84 -5.87 -7.95 -4.09
C CYS A 84 -6.02 -6.43 -3.99
N HIS A 85 -5.76 -5.89 -2.81
CA HIS A 85 -5.82 -4.49 -2.41
C HIS A 85 -4.52 -4.11 -1.70
N VAL A 86 -3.57 -3.52 -2.43
CA VAL A 86 -2.29 -3.07 -1.87
C VAL A 86 -2.46 -1.68 -1.25
N PRO A 87 -2.16 -1.50 0.05
CA PRO A 87 -2.11 -0.18 0.67
C PRO A 87 -0.97 0.67 0.08
N VAL A 88 -1.27 1.89 -0.33
CA VAL A 88 -0.31 2.89 -0.79
C VAL A 88 -0.41 4.11 0.15
N VAL A 89 0.69 4.45 0.82
CA VAL A 89 0.70 5.35 1.98
C VAL A 89 1.60 6.59 1.77
N ILE A 90 2.25 7.09 2.82
CA ILE A 90 3.01 8.34 2.88
C ILE A 90 2.11 9.55 2.63
N ASN A 91 2.01 10.03 1.39
CA ASN A 91 1.11 11.12 0.99
C ASN A 91 0.25 10.75 -0.22
N SER A 92 0.27 9.49 -0.68
CA SER A 92 -0.34 9.10 -1.95
C SER A 92 -1.84 9.35 -2.03
N GLY A 93 -2.61 8.90 -1.02
CA GLY A 93 -4.05 9.15 -0.96
C GLY A 93 -4.42 10.64 -0.97
N PRO A 94 -3.87 11.46 -0.06
CA PRO A 94 -4.07 12.91 -0.07
C PRO A 94 -3.69 13.55 -1.41
N MET A 95 -2.58 13.15 -2.02
CA MET A 95 -2.14 13.71 -3.31
C MET A 95 -3.08 13.34 -4.47
N LEU A 96 -3.71 12.16 -4.42
CA LEU A 96 -4.76 11.79 -5.37
C LEU A 96 -6.01 12.65 -5.14
N LYS A 97 -6.48 12.79 -3.89
CA LYS A 97 -7.60 13.69 -3.55
C LYS A 97 -7.35 15.14 -4.00
N LEU A 98 -6.15 15.67 -3.75
CA LEU A 98 -5.73 17.01 -4.19
C LEU A 98 -5.63 17.14 -5.72
N SER A 99 -5.68 16.05 -6.47
CA SER A 99 -5.82 16.09 -7.93
C SER A 99 -7.28 16.29 -8.38
N GLY A 100 -8.25 16.27 -7.46
CA GLY A 100 -9.68 16.33 -7.79
C GLY A 100 -10.29 14.96 -8.13
N ILE A 101 -9.47 13.90 -8.18
CA ILE A 101 -9.86 12.54 -8.55
C ILE A 101 -9.90 11.64 -7.31
N ASP A 102 -10.96 10.84 -7.18
CA ASP A 102 -11.10 9.88 -6.08
C ASP A 102 -10.65 8.47 -6.47
N PHE A 103 -10.92 8.10 -7.72
CA PHE A 103 -10.68 6.78 -8.29
C PHE A 103 -10.07 6.86 -9.68
N VAL A 104 -9.17 5.95 -10.00
CA VAL A 104 -8.54 5.86 -11.32
C VAL A 104 -8.60 4.42 -11.78
N VAL A 105 -9.16 4.17 -12.95
CA VAL A 105 -9.21 2.83 -13.56
C VAL A 105 -8.30 2.83 -14.77
N PHE A 106 -7.22 2.05 -14.72
CA PHE A 106 -6.33 1.84 -15.86
C PHE A 106 -6.75 0.58 -16.62
N THR A 107 -7.07 0.75 -17.89
CA THR A 107 -7.40 -0.32 -18.84
C THR A 107 -6.38 -0.36 -19.99
N GLY A 108 -6.39 -1.45 -20.76
CA GLY A 108 -5.42 -1.65 -21.85
C GLY A 108 -3.98 -1.79 -21.36
N GLN A 109 -3.03 -1.60 -22.27
CA GLN A 109 -1.59 -1.66 -22.04
C GLN A 109 -0.91 -0.55 -22.84
N ALA A 110 -0.06 0.28 -22.23
CA ALA A 110 0.63 1.32 -22.99
C ALA A 110 1.55 0.70 -24.06
N PRO A 111 1.75 1.31 -25.24
CA PRO A 111 2.55 0.73 -26.33
C PRO A 111 4.06 0.61 -25.99
N ARG A 112 4.52 1.33 -24.98
CA ARG A 112 5.89 1.35 -24.47
C ARG A 112 5.90 1.69 -22.98
N PRO A 113 6.99 1.39 -22.24
CA PRO A 113 7.11 1.79 -20.83
C PRO A 113 6.74 3.26 -20.60
N CYS A 114 5.90 3.53 -19.61
CA CYS A 114 5.33 4.85 -19.36
C CYS A 114 5.30 5.25 -17.89
N VAL A 115 5.21 6.56 -17.66
CA VAL A 115 4.90 7.19 -16.38
C VAL A 115 3.50 7.79 -16.50
N VAL A 116 2.60 7.39 -15.61
CA VAL A 116 1.29 8.00 -15.49
C VAL A 116 1.38 9.18 -14.53
N VAL A 117 1.11 10.39 -15.03
CA VAL A 117 1.12 11.64 -14.26
C VAL A 117 -0.32 12.07 -13.99
N ILE A 118 -0.72 12.03 -12.73
CA ILE A 118 -2.05 12.47 -12.30
C ILE A 118 -1.90 13.84 -11.64
N SER A 119 -2.58 14.83 -12.21
CA SER A 119 -2.54 16.23 -11.78
C SER A 119 -3.97 16.76 -11.64
N LYS A 120 -4.12 18.03 -11.24
CA LYS A 120 -5.44 18.64 -11.02
C LYS A 120 -6.34 18.43 -12.24
N ASP A 121 -7.40 17.64 -12.06
CA ASP A 121 -8.44 17.31 -13.03
C ASP A 121 -7.90 16.76 -14.37
N ASN A 122 -6.71 16.16 -14.37
CA ASN A 122 -6.06 15.72 -15.60
C ASN A 122 -5.08 14.55 -15.39
N ILE A 123 -4.99 13.65 -16.39
CA ILE A 123 -4.06 12.53 -16.42
C ILE A 123 -3.27 12.54 -17.72
N HIS A 124 -1.94 12.45 -17.61
CA HIS A 124 -1.03 12.34 -18.74
C HIS A 124 -0.26 11.03 -18.69
N ILE A 125 0.07 10.50 -19.86
CA ILE A 125 0.92 9.34 -20.02
C ILE A 125 2.20 9.82 -20.71
N GLU A 126 3.31 9.76 -19.99
CA GLU A 126 4.64 10.12 -20.50
C GLU A 126 5.45 8.86 -20.78
N THR A 127 6.34 8.90 -21.75
CA THR A 127 7.27 7.78 -22.00
C THR A 127 8.28 7.65 -20.86
N ALA A 128 8.66 6.42 -20.51
CA ALA A 128 9.58 6.12 -19.42
C ALA A 128 10.97 5.62 -19.89
N ASP A 129 11.32 5.79 -21.17
CA ASP A 129 12.59 5.28 -21.71
C ASP A 129 13.81 5.83 -20.97
N ASP A 130 13.77 7.08 -20.53
CA ASP A 130 14.86 7.68 -19.76
C ASP A 130 14.97 7.16 -18.31
N LEU A 131 14.08 6.23 -17.91
CA LEU A 131 14.10 5.54 -16.62
C LEU A 131 14.55 4.07 -16.76
N ALA A 132 14.85 3.60 -17.98
CA ALA A 132 15.28 2.22 -18.23
C ALA A 132 16.56 1.89 -17.44
N GLY A 133 16.60 0.71 -16.81
CA GLY A 133 17.71 0.24 -15.98
C GLY A 133 17.94 1.03 -14.69
N MET A 134 17.17 2.09 -14.40
CA MET A 134 17.35 2.86 -13.17
C MET A 134 16.76 2.15 -11.96
N SER A 135 17.53 2.16 -10.87
CA SER A 135 17.04 1.79 -9.54
C SER A 135 15.89 2.69 -9.09
N ILE A 136 15.13 2.26 -8.09
CA ILE A 136 14.02 3.04 -7.52
C ILE A 136 14.50 4.41 -7.00
N PRO A 137 15.57 4.54 -6.20
CA PRO A 137 16.06 5.85 -5.76
C PRO A 137 16.47 6.77 -6.91
N ALA A 138 17.13 6.23 -7.95
CA ALA A 138 17.51 7.01 -9.14
C ALA A 138 16.27 7.48 -9.92
N THR A 139 15.30 6.59 -10.11
CA THR A 139 14.02 6.88 -10.77
C THR A 139 13.23 7.95 -10.01
N VAL A 140 13.10 7.80 -8.69
CA VAL A 140 12.42 8.79 -7.84
C VAL A 140 13.14 10.14 -7.91
N LYS A 141 14.47 10.17 -7.79
CA LYS A 141 15.25 11.41 -7.92
C LYS A 141 15.03 12.08 -9.28
N ARG A 142 15.04 11.30 -10.36
CA ARG A 142 14.78 11.79 -11.72
C ARG A 142 13.38 12.38 -11.84
N LEU A 143 12.35 11.68 -11.36
CA LEU A 143 10.98 12.18 -11.38
C LEU A 143 10.83 13.45 -10.53
N LYS A 144 11.36 13.48 -9.30
CA LYS A 144 11.34 14.67 -8.44
C LYS A 144 12.03 15.88 -9.10
N SER A 145 13.11 15.67 -9.86
CA SER A 145 13.77 16.74 -10.62
C SER A 145 12.90 17.36 -11.73
N ARG A 146 11.84 16.67 -12.18
CA ARG A 146 10.82 17.19 -13.11
C ARG A 146 9.70 17.96 -12.40
N GLY A 147 9.81 18.21 -11.11
CA GLY A 147 8.77 18.86 -10.31
C GLY A 147 7.66 17.92 -9.83
N ILE A 148 7.84 16.60 -9.96
CA ILE A 148 6.88 15.63 -9.41
C ILE A 148 6.81 15.77 -7.89
N LYS A 149 5.60 15.96 -7.35
CA LYS A 149 5.35 16.13 -5.92
C LYS A 149 5.35 14.81 -5.18
N GLU A 150 4.74 13.76 -5.73
CA GLU A 150 4.71 12.44 -5.12
C GLU A 150 4.86 11.30 -6.13
N VAL A 151 5.66 10.30 -5.79
CA VAL A 151 5.79 9.05 -6.58
C VAL A 151 5.05 7.97 -5.81
N ALA A 152 3.78 7.75 -6.16
CA ALA A 152 2.88 6.89 -5.40
C ALA A 152 3.23 5.41 -5.56
N LEU A 153 3.54 5.00 -6.79
CA LEU A 153 3.97 3.65 -7.14
C LEU A 153 5.11 3.71 -8.16
N VAL A 154 6.16 2.94 -7.93
CA VAL A 154 7.31 2.80 -8.82
C VAL A 154 7.85 1.38 -8.77
N THR A 155 8.14 0.80 -9.94
CA THR A 155 8.70 -0.55 -10.05
C THR A 155 10.24 -0.54 -9.95
N GLY A 156 10.86 -1.71 -9.81
CA GLY A 156 12.30 -1.87 -9.99
C GLY A 156 12.74 -1.76 -11.45
N PRO A 157 14.05 -1.75 -11.74
CA PRO A 157 14.54 -2.14 -13.06
C PRO A 157 14.13 -3.58 -13.39
N ASP A 158 14.06 -3.92 -14.68
CA ASP A 158 13.87 -5.29 -15.19
C ASP A 158 12.60 -6.04 -14.75
N VAL A 159 11.65 -5.35 -14.11
CA VAL A 159 10.34 -5.91 -13.79
C VAL A 159 9.55 -6.16 -15.07
N HIS A 160 9.08 -7.40 -15.23
CA HIS A 160 8.20 -7.84 -16.30
C HIS A 160 6.91 -8.44 -15.70
N SER A 161 5.95 -8.76 -16.56
CA SER A 161 4.62 -9.22 -16.12
C SER A 161 4.65 -10.45 -15.21
N SER A 162 5.53 -11.42 -15.50
CA SER A 162 5.72 -12.65 -14.71
C SER A 162 6.64 -12.50 -13.49
N SER A 163 7.10 -11.30 -13.16
CA SER A 163 7.95 -11.06 -11.99
C SER A 163 7.19 -11.27 -10.67
N ARG A 164 7.38 -12.43 -10.02
CA ARG A 164 6.68 -12.79 -8.76
C ARG A 164 7.35 -12.28 -7.48
N HIS A 165 8.65 -11.99 -7.55
CA HIS A 165 9.45 -11.57 -6.39
C HIS A 165 9.74 -10.07 -6.35
N HIS A 166 9.06 -9.29 -7.19
CA HIS A 166 9.17 -7.85 -7.22
C HIS A 166 8.02 -7.19 -6.45
N SER A 167 8.30 -6.01 -5.90
CA SER A 167 7.39 -5.23 -5.08
C SER A 167 7.31 -3.80 -5.61
N ALA A 168 6.09 -3.31 -5.83
CA ALA A 168 5.86 -1.91 -6.15
C ALA A 168 6.12 -1.05 -4.91
N SER A 169 6.97 -0.03 -5.05
CA SER A 169 7.38 0.84 -3.95
C SER A 169 6.61 2.17 -3.96
N THR A 170 6.30 2.70 -2.79
CA THR A 170 5.91 4.10 -2.61
C THR A 170 7.17 4.93 -2.44
N SER A 171 7.55 5.67 -3.48
CA SER A 171 8.79 6.43 -3.52
C SER A 171 9.99 5.53 -3.12
N VAL A 172 10.87 6.02 -2.24
CA VAL A 172 12.03 5.28 -1.72
C VAL A 172 11.74 4.49 -0.44
N PHE A 173 10.50 4.46 0.04
CA PHE A 173 10.16 3.86 1.34
C PHE A 173 10.01 2.33 1.29
N GLY A 174 9.86 1.75 0.10
CA GLY A 174 9.33 0.40 -0.09
C GLY A 174 7.81 0.43 -0.24
N GLY A 175 7.19 -0.74 -0.19
CA GLY A 175 5.74 -0.87 -0.37
C GLY A 175 5.16 -2.06 0.37
N PHE A 176 3.87 -2.25 0.19
CA PHE A 176 3.13 -3.37 0.77
C PHE A 176 2.70 -4.41 -0.28
N ASP A 177 3.50 -4.56 -1.34
CA ASP A 177 3.21 -5.45 -2.45
C ASP A 177 3.98 -6.77 -2.33
N ARG A 178 3.24 -7.84 -2.01
CA ARG A 178 3.63 -9.26 -2.15
C ARG A 178 2.56 -10.07 -2.88
N CYS A 179 1.67 -9.38 -3.59
CA CYS A 179 0.61 -10.00 -4.38
C CYS A 179 0.81 -9.80 -5.88
N GLY A 180 1.90 -9.14 -6.29
CA GLY A 180 2.30 -9.03 -7.70
C GLY A 180 1.89 -7.72 -8.37
N LEU A 181 1.66 -6.64 -7.62
CA LEU A 181 1.31 -5.34 -8.19
C LEU A 181 2.41 -4.83 -9.13
N ALA A 182 3.69 -5.03 -8.80
CA ALA A 182 4.81 -4.68 -9.68
C ALA A 182 4.71 -5.35 -11.05
N GLY A 183 4.50 -6.67 -11.08
CA GLY A 183 4.29 -7.43 -12.32
C GLY A 183 3.00 -6.99 -13.03
N TYR A 184 1.93 -6.71 -12.28
CA TYR A 184 0.67 -6.23 -12.86
C TYR A 184 0.85 -4.86 -13.56
N MET A 185 1.58 -3.92 -12.93
CA MET A 185 1.96 -2.65 -13.53
C MET A 185 2.82 -2.86 -14.79
N ALA A 186 3.79 -3.78 -14.74
CA ALA A 186 4.63 -4.12 -15.88
C ALA A 186 3.84 -4.72 -17.05
N SER A 187 2.81 -5.54 -16.79
CA SER A 187 1.92 -6.05 -17.85
C SER A 187 1.15 -4.95 -18.59
N LYS A 188 1.05 -3.76 -17.97
CA LYS A 188 0.47 -2.55 -18.54
C LYS A 188 1.51 -1.55 -19.06
N ASN A 189 2.79 -1.92 -19.02
CA ASN A 189 3.94 -1.06 -19.31
C ASN A 189 4.03 0.19 -18.40
N ILE A 190 3.44 0.15 -17.20
CA ILE A 190 3.53 1.27 -16.25
C ILE A 190 4.82 1.12 -15.42
N ARG A 191 5.77 2.03 -15.63
CA ARG A 191 7.02 2.14 -14.84
C ARG A 191 6.79 2.86 -13.51
N ALA A 192 5.94 3.90 -13.52
CA ALA A 192 5.60 4.67 -12.33
C ALA A 192 4.22 5.33 -12.46
N ILE A 193 3.57 5.53 -11.32
CA ILE A 193 2.39 6.38 -11.17
C ILE A 193 2.75 7.51 -10.21
N VAL A 194 2.63 8.74 -10.69
CA VAL A 194 3.03 9.94 -9.96
C VAL A 194 1.86 10.89 -9.78
N LEU A 195 1.85 11.59 -8.66
CA LEU A 195 0.75 12.45 -8.23
C LEU A 195 1.26 13.88 -8.02
N ASN A 196 0.63 14.81 -8.73
CA ASN A 196 0.87 16.25 -8.72
C ASN A 196 -0.39 17.02 -8.31
N GLY A 197 -1.13 16.51 -7.33
CA GLY A 197 -2.24 17.20 -6.71
C GLY A 197 -1.88 18.63 -6.26
N GLY A 198 -2.83 19.54 -6.41
CA GLY A 198 -2.68 20.95 -6.08
C GLY A 198 -3.99 21.71 -5.89
N GLY A 199 -5.11 20.98 -5.82
CA GLY A 199 -6.42 21.50 -5.46
C GLY A 199 -6.63 21.52 -3.94
N GLU A 200 -7.88 21.44 -3.55
CA GLU A 200 -8.33 21.56 -2.16
C GLU A 200 -9.15 20.34 -1.77
N ILE A 201 -9.28 20.09 -0.48
CA ILE A 201 -10.14 19.04 0.08
C ILE A 201 -11.00 19.69 1.15
N ASP A 202 -12.31 19.52 1.04
CA ASP A 202 -13.25 20.09 1.99
C ASP A 202 -13.36 19.28 3.29
N PHE A 203 -13.44 20.00 4.40
CA PHE A 203 -13.57 19.43 5.74
C PHE A 203 -14.63 20.18 6.55
N ASN A 204 -15.18 19.51 7.58
CA ASN A 204 -16.11 20.12 8.52
C ASN A 204 -15.36 20.90 9.61
N ASP A 205 -15.97 21.96 10.12
CA ASP A 205 -15.38 22.86 11.13
C ASP A 205 -14.83 22.15 12.37
N LYS A 206 -15.53 21.09 12.82
CA LYS A 206 -15.18 20.37 14.07
C LYS A 206 -14.14 19.27 13.86
N ASP A 207 -13.69 19.03 12.64
CA ASP A 207 -12.81 17.92 12.31
C ASP A 207 -11.43 18.06 12.94
N LEU A 208 -10.88 19.27 12.94
CA LEU A 208 -9.60 19.57 13.53
C LEU A 208 -9.63 19.37 15.06
N GLU A 209 -10.70 19.83 15.72
CA GLU A 209 -10.92 19.61 17.15
C GLU A 209 -11.04 18.11 17.48
N THR A 210 -11.85 17.39 16.72
CA THR A 210 -12.03 15.94 16.84
C THR A 210 -10.68 15.21 16.69
N SER A 211 -9.87 15.65 15.73
CA SER A 211 -8.53 15.11 15.51
C SER A 211 -7.61 15.33 16.70
N ARG A 212 -7.58 16.53 17.27
CA ARG A 212 -6.75 16.84 18.46
C ARG A 212 -7.11 15.95 19.64
N VAL A 213 -8.41 15.75 19.89
CA VAL A 213 -8.89 14.88 20.97
C VAL A 213 -8.44 13.44 20.75
N LEU A 214 -8.67 12.89 19.56
CA LEU A 214 -8.30 11.51 19.24
C LEU A 214 -6.78 11.31 19.26
N ASN A 215 -5.99 12.25 18.71
CA ASN A 215 -4.54 12.22 18.78
C ASN A 215 -4.03 12.23 20.23
N GLY A 216 -4.65 13.03 21.10
CA GLY A 216 -4.33 13.04 22.53
C GLY A 216 -4.60 11.70 23.22
N GLN A 217 -5.64 10.97 22.81
CA GLN A 217 -5.91 9.60 23.30
C GLN A 217 -4.87 8.60 22.79
N VAL A 218 -4.47 8.69 21.52
CA VAL A 218 -3.41 7.84 20.94
C VAL A 218 -2.07 8.11 21.63
N HIS A 219 -1.70 9.37 21.85
CA HIS A 219 -0.44 9.73 22.51
C HIS A 219 -0.32 9.20 23.94
N LYS A 220 -1.44 9.11 24.69
CA LYS A 220 -1.47 8.48 26.01
C LYS A 220 -1.17 6.98 25.98
N GLN A 221 -1.35 6.33 24.83
CA GLN A 221 -1.10 4.90 24.63
C GLN A 221 0.28 4.60 24.02
N LEU A 222 1.03 5.64 23.61
CA LEU A 222 2.36 5.45 23.04
C LEU A 222 3.35 4.91 24.09
N PRO A 223 4.27 4.01 23.69
CA PRO A 223 5.33 3.57 24.57
C PRO A 223 6.22 4.75 24.97
N ARG A 224 6.64 4.78 26.24
CA ARG A 224 7.58 5.80 26.75
C ARG A 224 8.98 5.65 26.15
N SER A 225 9.35 4.44 25.71
CA SER A 225 10.63 4.18 25.05
C SER A 225 10.59 4.62 23.59
N ARG A 226 11.58 5.42 23.18
CA ARG A 226 11.82 5.80 21.79
C ARG A 226 13.04 5.02 21.25
N PRO A 227 13.05 4.65 19.95
CA PRO A 227 12.00 4.88 18.95
C PRO A 227 10.80 3.96 19.09
N MET A 228 9.61 4.44 18.68
CA MET A 228 8.44 3.58 18.56
C MET A 228 8.60 2.70 17.31
N THR A 229 8.37 1.41 17.47
CA THR A 229 8.51 0.43 16.39
C THR A 229 7.41 -0.61 16.45
N VAL A 230 6.84 -0.91 15.30
CA VAL A 230 5.91 -2.05 15.14
C VAL A 230 6.63 -3.39 15.25
N LEU A 231 7.97 -3.43 15.11
CA LEU A 231 8.73 -4.69 15.19
C LEU A 231 8.47 -5.41 16.53
N GLY A 232 8.26 -4.68 17.63
CA GLY A 232 7.92 -5.29 18.92
C GLY A 232 6.60 -6.08 18.94
N LYS A 233 5.76 -5.94 17.92
CA LYS A 233 4.50 -6.67 17.72
C LYS A 233 4.61 -7.80 16.68
N ILE A 234 5.77 -7.94 16.04
CA ILE A 234 6.03 -8.95 15.02
C ILE A 234 6.84 -10.10 15.65
N THR A 235 6.35 -11.33 15.49
CA THR A 235 7.01 -12.53 15.99
C THR A 235 8.40 -12.71 15.37
N GLY A 236 9.41 -13.03 16.18
CA GLY A 236 10.77 -13.30 15.69
C GLY A 236 11.60 -12.06 15.30
N SER A 237 11.10 -10.84 15.53
CA SER A 237 11.76 -9.59 15.12
C SER A 237 12.94 -9.13 16.00
N ASN A 238 13.35 -9.92 17.00
CA ASN A 238 14.39 -9.53 17.97
C ASN A 238 15.70 -9.05 17.31
N PRO A 239 16.23 -9.71 16.27
CA PRO A 239 17.40 -9.21 15.54
C PRO A 239 17.16 -7.85 14.89
N ALA A 240 16.01 -7.65 14.25
CA ALA A 240 15.64 -6.37 13.62
C ALA A 240 15.58 -5.24 14.65
N ARG A 241 15.02 -5.50 15.85
CA ARG A 241 14.98 -4.52 16.94
C ARG A 241 16.37 -4.09 17.40
N LYS A 242 17.34 -5.01 17.43
CA LYS A 242 18.75 -4.68 17.75
C LYS A 242 19.35 -3.77 16.69
N LEU A 243 19.10 -4.03 15.41
CA LEU A 243 19.56 -3.18 14.31
C LEU A 243 18.92 -1.81 14.33
N VAL A 244 17.60 -1.72 14.58
CA VAL A 244 16.93 -0.43 14.78
C VAL A 244 17.57 0.33 15.93
N LYS A 245 17.76 -0.28 17.11
CA LYS A 245 18.42 0.39 18.24
C LYS A 245 19.83 0.88 17.90
N LYS A 246 20.58 0.14 17.09
CA LYS A 246 21.96 0.46 16.70
C LYS A 246 22.03 1.62 15.69
N TYR A 247 21.17 1.62 14.68
CA TYR A 247 21.27 2.52 13.53
C TYR A 247 20.16 3.58 13.46
N PHE A 248 19.25 3.63 14.44
CA PHE A 248 18.15 4.58 14.46
C PHE A 248 18.67 6.02 14.38
N ASN A 249 18.05 6.80 13.50
CA ASN A 249 18.32 8.23 13.39
C ASN A 249 17.07 9.06 13.70
N HIS A 250 15.97 8.83 12.98
CA HIS A 250 14.69 9.50 13.23
C HIS A 250 13.51 8.63 12.77
N SER A 251 12.30 9.01 13.17
CA SER A 251 11.06 8.38 12.72
C SER A 251 10.34 9.29 11.73
N HIS A 252 9.66 8.69 10.76
CA HIS A 252 8.82 9.34 9.77
C HIS A 252 7.37 8.91 9.98
N ALA A 253 6.44 9.84 9.79
CA ALA A 253 5.00 9.61 9.88
C ALA A 253 4.36 9.92 8.53
N CYS A 254 3.41 9.10 8.11
CA CYS A 254 2.57 9.40 6.94
C CYS A 254 1.67 10.61 7.21
N PHE A 255 0.99 11.10 6.17
CA PHE A 255 0.03 12.18 6.25
C PHE A 255 -0.92 12.03 7.44
N HIS A 256 -0.95 13.08 8.27
CA HIS A 256 -1.80 13.23 9.45
C HIS A 256 -1.76 12.06 10.44
N CYS A 257 -0.69 11.27 10.45
CA CYS A 257 -0.51 10.17 11.39
C CYS A 257 0.11 10.69 12.70
N PRO A 258 -0.52 10.47 13.88
CA PRO A 258 0.05 10.89 15.16
C PRO A 258 1.25 10.05 15.61
N VAL A 259 1.66 9.07 14.79
CA VAL A 259 2.58 7.99 15.14
C VAL A 259 3.60 7.76 14.01
N GLY A 260 4.88 8.00 14.30
CA GLY A 260 5.97 7.76 13.34
C GLY A 260 6.49 6.32 13.39
N CYS A 261 5.80 5.38 12.71
CA CYS A 261 6.18 3.96 12.72
C CYS A 261 7.29 3.58 11.73
N ILE A 262 7.59 4.47 10.79
CA ILE A 262 8.63 4.28 9.78
C ILE A 262 9.94 4.78 10.37
N ASN A 263 10.87 3.88 10.66
CA ASN A 263 12.15 4.26 11.25
C ASN A 263 13.19 4.42 10.14
N PHE A 264 13.88 5.57 10.13
CA PHE A 264 15.04 5.78 9.28
C PHE A 264 16.30 5.27 9.98
N LEU A 265 16.99 4.33 9.35
CA LEU A 265 18.25 3.78 9.83
C LEU A 265 19.39 4.38 9.02
N LYS A 266 20.38 4.96 9.72
CA LYS A 266 21.59 5.53 9.11
C LYS A 266 22.79 4.65 9.43
N PHE A 267 23.55 4.26 8.41
CA PHE A 267 24.71 3.37 8.54
C PHE A 267 25.78 3.72 7.50
N SER A 268 27.02 3.31 7.76
CA SER A 268 28.13 3.49 6.82
C SER A 268 28.08 2.44 5.71
N GLY A 269 28.38 2.83 4.47
CA GLY A 269 28.63 1.87 3.38
C GLY A 269 29.90 1.03 3.59
N MET A 270 30.10 0.00 2.75
CA MET A 270 31.40 -0.69 2.66
C MET A 270 32.47 0.33 2.23
N GLN A 271 33.60 0.37 2.94
CA GLN A 271 34.73 1.22 2.59
C GLN A 271 35.23 0.86 1.18
N THR A 272 35.10 1.78 0.22
CA THR A 272 35.98 1.77 -0.95
C THR A 272 37.33 2.34 -0.52
N ARG A 273 38.42 1.93 -1.18
CA ARG A 273 39.82 2.29 -0.88
C ARG A 273 40.15 3.79 -0.93
N THR A 274 39.16 4.66 -1.09
CA THR A 274 39.24 6.11 -1.23
C THR A 274 38.36 6.76 -0.15
N GLU A 275 38.96 7.58 0.70
CA GLU A 275 38.43 8.14 1.96
C GLU A 275 37.26 9.13 1.77
N GLN A 276 36.08 8.64 1.40
CA GLN A 276 34.81 9.35 1.65
C GLN A 276 33.80 8.36 2.25
N VAL A 277 33.35 8.63 3.47
CA VAL A 277 32.30 7.84 4.12
C VAL A 277 30.97 8.23 3.46
N ASP A 278 30.52 7.41 2.50
CA ASP A 278 29.17 7.52 1.96
C ASP A 278 28.17 7.14 3.06
N THR A 279 27.46 8.12 3.61
CA THR A 279 26.43 7.88 4.62
C THR A 279 25.18 7.37 3.93
N ARG A 280 24.85 6.09 4.16
CA ARG A 280 23.69 5.40 3.60
C ARG A 280 22.53 5.40 4.60
N GLY A 281 21.34 5.13 4.11
CA GLY A 281 20.21 4.91 4.99
C GLY A 281 18.94 4.44 4.29
N ILE A 282 18.07 3.83 5.10
CA ILE A 282 16.83 3.21 4.64
C ILE A 282 15.67 3.59 5.53
N PHE A 283 14.49 3.71 4.94
CA PHE A 283 13.24 3.74 5.69
C PHE A 283 12.71 2.32 5.87
N ILE A 284 12.34 1.97 7.10
CA ILE A 284 11.69 0.69 7.39
C ILE A 284 10.17 0.90 7.35
N LEU A 285 9.58 0.81 6.16
CA LEU A 285 8.13 0.73 5.95
C LEU A 285 7.66 -0.74 5.93
N ASP A 286 8.40 -1.61 5.25
CA ASP A 286 8.15 -3.05 5.26
C ASP A 286 8.83 -3.71 6.47
N HIS A 287 8.14 -3.65 7.61
CA HIS A 287 8.64 -4.19 8.86
C HIS A 287 8.76 -5.70 8.85
N GLN A 288 7.93 -6.40 8.08
CA GLN A 288 7.94 -7.85 7.97
C GLN A 288 9.15 -8.34 7.17
N GLY A 289 9.39 -7.75 6.00
CA GLY A 289 10.56 -8.05 5.19
C GLY A 289 11.86 -7.74 5.94
N PHE A 290 11.92 -6.61 6.64
CA PHE A 290 13.09 -6.28 7.47
C PHE A 290 13.28 -7.26 8.64
N ALA A 291 12.20 -7.71 9.28
CA ALA A 291 12.26 -8.72 10.33
C ALA A 291 12.78 -10.07 9.80
N ALA A 292 12.31 -10.51 8.63
CA ALA A 292 12.74 -11.73 7.98
C ALA A 292 14.23 -11.67 7.60
N LEU A 293 14.66 -10.62 6.89
CA LEU A 293 16.06 -10.42 6.55
C LEU A 293 16.95 -10.37 7.79
N SER A 294 16.52 -9.68 8.85
CA SER A 294 17.30 -9.60 10.08
C SER A 294 17.41 -10.93 10.82
N LYS A 295 16.42 -11.82 10.67
CA LYS A 295 16.46 -13.17 11.25
C LYS A 295 17.47 -14.05 10.52
N THR A 296 17.46 -14.01 9.19
CA THR A 296 18.37 -14.81 8.34
C THR A 296 19.79 -14.23 8.32
N ARG A 297 19.91 -12.90 8.26
CA ARG A 297 21.15 -12.14 8.00
C ARG A 297 21.34 -10.97 8.98
N PRO A 298 21.48 -11.22 10.29
CA PRO A 298 21.46 -10.17 11.31
C PRO A 298 22.60 -9.14 11.20
N LYS A 299 23.73 -9.48 10.56
CA LYS A 299 24.90 -8.59 10.45
C LYS A 299 24.74 -7.55 9.33
N ASP A 300 24.09 -7.91 8.23
CA ASP A 300 24.04 -7.15 6.99
C ASP A 300 22.61 -6.93 6.44
N ALA A 301 21.56 -7.31 7.19
CA ALA A 301 20.16 -7.11 6.79
C ALA A 301 19.80 -5.68 6.37
N HIS A 302 20.41 -4.65 6.95
CA HIS A 302 20.18 -3.26 6.56
C HIS A 302 20.76 -2.94 5.18
N ILE A 303 21.90 -3.54 4.81
CA ILE A 303 22.50 -3.42 3.48
C ILE A 303 21.68 -4.21 2.45
N LEU A 304 21.23 -5.42 2.83
CA LEU A 304 20.38 -6.26 1.98
C LEU A 304 19.01 -5.62 1.74
N MET A 305 18.41 -5.04 2.76
CA MET A 305 17.17 -4.28 2.66
C MET A 305 17.34 -3.10 1.70
N GLU A 306 18.44 -2.35 1.80
CA GLU A 306 18.72 -1.25 0.89
C GLU A 306 18.83 -1.70 -0.57
N LYS A 307 19.54 -2.80 -0.83
CA LYS A 307 19.63 -3.37 -2.18
C LYS A 307 18.28 -3.85 -2.69
N ALA A 308 17.51 -4.56 -1.86
CA ALA A 308 16.18 -5.03 -2.20
C ALA A 308 15.26 -3.86 -2.56
N LEU A 309 15.22 -2.81 -1.74
CA LEU A 309 14.44 -1.61 -2.00
C LEU A 309 14.91 -0.85 -3.25
N ALA A 310 16.22 -0.80 -3.51
CA ALA A 310 16.75 -0.16 -4.71
C ALA A 310 16.34 -0.88 -6.01
N MET A 311 16.30 -2.22 -5.95
CA MET A 311 15.92 -3.08 -7.08
C MET A 311 14.42 -3.37 -7.15
N GLY A 312 13.62 -2.93 -6.18
CA GLY A 312 12.19 -3.23 -6.13
C GLY A 312 11.88 -4.70 -5.89
N LEU A 313 12.69 -5.39 -5.10
CA LEU A 313 12.51 -6.79 -4.72
C LEU A 313 11.73 -6.91 -3.40
N ASP A 314 10.90 -7.95 -3.25
CA ASP A 314 10.28 -8.28 -1.97
C ASP A 314 11.35 -8.75 -0.97
N PRO A 315 11.58 -8.02 0.14
CA PRO A 315 12.59 -8.41 1.13
C PRO A 315 12.27 -9.73 1.85
N LEU A 316 10.99 -10.13 1.93
CA LEU A 316 10.61 -11.43 2.51
C LEU A 316 10.98 -12.59 1.59
N ALA A 317 10.68 -12.47 0.29
CA ALA A 317 11.11 -13.43 -0.72
C ALA A 317 12.65 -13.54 -0.75
N LEU A 318 13.35 -12.40 -0.76
CA LEU A 318 14.81 -12.38 -0.68
C LEU A 318 15.32 -13.12 0.56
N ALA A 319 14.73 -12.87 1.74
CA ALA A 319 15.12 -13.58 2.96
C ALA A 319 14.90 -15.10 2.89
N GLY A 320 13.94 -15.57 2.09
CA GLY A 320 13.64 -16.98 1.87
C GLY A 320 14.67 -17.71 1.00
N GLU A 321 15.36 -16.99 0.12
CA GLU A 321 16.42 -17.52 -0.74
C GLU A 321 17.83 -17.42 -0.12
N MET A 322 17.93 -16.83 1.07
CA MET A 322 19.21 -16.60 1.73
C MET A 322 19.47 -17.60 2.85
N ASP A 323 20.73 -18.01 2.97
CA ASP A 323 21.29 -18.59 4.19
C ASP A 323 22.49 -17.74 4.69
N GLU A 324 23.25 -18.23 5.68
CA GLU A 324 24.40 -17.53 6.24
C GLU A 324 25.54 -17.26 5.21
N ARG A 325 25.56 -17.99 4.09
CA ARG A 325 26.63 -17.99 3.07
C ARG A 325 26.15 -17.46 1.72
N THR A 326 24.86 -17.51 1.40
CA THR A 326 24.32 -17.03 0.11
C THR A 326 24.66 -15.57 -0.10
N GLY A 327 25.33 -15.26 -1.22
CA GLY A 327 25.57 -13.88 -1.65
C GLY A 327 24.31 -13.22 -2.21
N PHE A 328 24.25 -11.89 -2.28
CA PHE A 328 23.10 -11.18 -2.83
C PHE A 328 22.82 -11.57 -4.30
N GLU A 329 23.85 -11.59 -5.16
CA GLU A 329 23.72 -11.97 -6.58
C GLU A 329 23.25 -13.42 -6.74
N GLN A 330 23.70 -14.31 -5.85
CA GLN A 330 23.27 -15.70 -5.86
C GLN A 330 21.79 -15.83 -5.48
N ALA A 331 21.35 -15.10 -4.46
CA ALA A 331 19.93 -15.06 -4.07
C ALA A 331 19.06 -14.48 -5.19
N LEU A 332 19.53 -13.41 -5.85
CA LEU A 332 18.84 -12.83 -6.99
C LEU A 332 18.67 -13.84 -8.14
N ALA A 333 19.75 -14.52 -8.53
CA ALA A 333 19.69 -15.55 -9.58
C ALA A 333 18.75 -16.71 -9.19
N GLN A 334 18.69 -17.09 -7.91
CA GLN A 334 17.74 -18.10 -7.41
C GLN A 334 16.28 -17.62 -7.51
N MET A 335 16.01 -16.36 -7.17
CA MET A 335 14.68 -15.74 -7.30
C MET A 335 14.22 -15.68 -8.76
N GLU A 336 15.13 -15.44 -9.69
CA GLU A 336 14.83 -15.39 -11.13
C GLU A 336 14.57 -16.79 -11.70
N ASN A 337 15.40 -17.79 -11.36
CA ASN A 337 15.24 -19.16 -11.84
C ASN A 337 13.95 -19.83 -11.36
N LYS A 338 13.41 -19.42 -10.21
CA LYS A 338 12.12 -19.90 -9.68
C LYS A 338 10.90 -19.18 -10.29
N ALA A 339 11.10 -18.18 -11.15
CA ALA A 339 10.00 -17.45 -11.79
C ALA A 339 9.32 -18.25 -12.92
N GLU A 340 9.69 -19.52 -13.16
CA GLU A 340 8.99 -20.39 -14.10
C GLU A 340 7.50 -20.61 -13.72
N PRO A 341 6.59 -20.77 -14.70
CA PRO A 341 5.15 -20.90 -14.46
C PRO A 341 4.83 -22.26 -13.85
N GLY A 342 4.99 -22.35 -12.53
CA GLY A 342 4.72 -23.55 -11.74
C GLY A 342 4.60 -23.16 -10.27
N ILE A 343 3.37 -23.20 -9.78
CA ILE A 343 2.93 -23.04 -8.39
C ILE A 343 4.05 -23.28 -7.35
N GLU A 344 4.66 -22.22 -6.81
CA GLU A 344 5.30 -22.30 -5.49
C GLU A 344 4.48 -21.55 -4.44
N LYS A 345 3.55 -22.32 -3.83
CA LYS A 345 3.05 -22.05 -2.47
C LYS A 345 4.21 -22.26 -1.49
N LYS A 346 5.12 -21.30 -1.32
CA LYS A 346 6.09 -21.36 -0.20
C LYS A 346 6.56 -19.99 0.26
N ALA A 347 5.71 -19.36 1.06
CA ALA A 347 6.16 -18.52 2.16
C ALA A 347 5.19 -18.69 3.34
N THR A 348 5.01 -19.92 3.82
CA THR A 348 4.41 -20.12 5.14
C THR A 348 5.47 -19.81 6.20
N SER A 349 5.75 -18.52 6.41
CA SER A 349 5.83 -18.10 7.81
C SER A 349 4.44 -18.36 8.38
N GLN A 350 4.30 -19.32 9.29
CA GLN A 350 3.03 -19.53 9.99
C GLN A 350 2.55 -18.16 10.51
N LEU A 351 1.43 -17.68 9.96
CA LEU A 351 0.82 -16.46 10.44
C LEU A 351 0.41 -16.67 11.90
N PRO A 352 0.48 -15.63 12.75
CA PRO A 352 -0.04 -15.75 14.10
C PRO A 352 -1.53 -16.15 14.06
N PRO A 353 -2.02 -16.95 15.04
CA PRO A 353 -3.44 -17.25 15.15
C PRO A 353 -4.28 -15.97 15.13
N GLY A 354 -5.37 -15.97 14.35
CA GLY A 354 -6.27 -14.81 14.18
C GLY A 354 -5.99 -13.95 12.96
N ILE A 355 -5.09 -14.37 12.05
CA ILE A 355 -4.93 -13.80 10.71
C ILE A 355 -4.98 -14.93 9.68
N SER A 356 -5.99 -14.91 8.81
CA SER A 356 -6.08 -15.83 7.66
C SER A 356 -5.06 -15.47 6.58
N ILE A 357 -4.50 -16.49 5.92
CA ILE A 357 -3.51 -16.31 4.84
C ILE A 357 -4.15 -15.65 3.61
N GLU A 358 -5.41 -15.95 3.35
CA GLU A 358 -6.21 -15.38 2.28
C GLU A 358 -6.38 -13.88 2.46
N ALA A 359 -6.82 -13.43 3.64
CA ALA A 359 -6.99 -12.01 3.90
C ALA A 359 -5.65 -11.26 3.97
N TYR A 360 -4.62 -11.91 4.52
CA TYR A 360 -3.27 -11.33 4.55
C TYR A 360 -2.78 -11.00 3.14
N HIS A 361 -2.88 -11.94 2.20
CA HIS A 361 -2.53 -11.72 0.81
C HIS A 361 -3.48 -10.77 0.08
N ARG A 362 -4.77 -10.81 0.40
CA ARG A 362 -5.75 -9.85 -0.13
C ARG A 362 -5.32 -8.42 0.17
N PHE A 363 -4.76 -8.14 1.34
CA PHE A 363 -4.27 -6.81 1.69
C PHE A 363 -2.78 -6.60 1.41
N GLY A 364 -2.29 -7.18 0.30
CA GLY A 364 -0.93 -7.00 -0.21
C GLY A 364 0.11 -7.94 0.39
N GLY A 365 -0.21 -8.69 1.44
CA GLY A 365 0.71 -9.68 2.04
C GLY A 365 1.88 -9.07 2.81
N ALA A 366 1.87 -7.76 3.06
CA ALA A 366 3.01 -7.07 3.66
C ALA A 366 2.70 -6.15 4.84
N LEU A 367 1.42 -5.98 5.15
CA LEU A 367 1.04 -5.32 6.38
C LEU A 367 1.62 -6.06 7.59
N PRO A 368 2.03 -5.37 8.66
CA PRO A 368 2.53 -6.04 9.84
C PRO A 368 1.41 -6.87 10.48
N GLN A 369 1.70 -8.13 10.76
CA GLN A 369 0.87 -9.14 11.45
C GLN A 369 0.64 -8.79 12.94
N ILE A 370 0.05 -7.63 13.19
CA ILE A 370 -0.25 -7.10 14.53
C ILE A 370 -1.61 -7.63 14.94
N ILE A 371 -1.67 -8.55 15.90
CA ILE A 371 -2.95 -9.00 16.45
C ILE A 371 -3.57 -7.85 17.25
N PRO A 372 -4.76 -7.36 16.85
CA PRO A 372 -5.44 -6.32 17.61
C PRO A 372 -5.82 -6.86 19.00
N PRO A 373 -5.83 -6.02 20.04
CA PRO A 373 -6.28 -6.44 21.36
C PRO A 373 -7.72 -6.94 21.29
N ASN A 374 -8.03 -8.03 22.00
CA ASN A 374 -9.37 -8.58 22.05
C ASN A 374 -10.33 -7.55 22.67
N THR A 375 -11.28 -7.06 21.88
CA THR A 375 -12.29 -6.09 22.34
C THR A 375 -13.68 -6.57 21.94
N LYS A 376 -14.69 -6.31 22.76
CA LYS A 376 -16.11 -6.55 22.43
C LYS A 376 -16.69 -5.51 21.42
N LYS A 377 -15.83 -4.82 20.66
CA LYS A 377 -16.25 -3.76 19.72
C LYS A 377 -16.54 -4.36 18.34
N SER A 378 -17.38 -3.69 17.54
CA SER A 378 -17.59 -4.05 16.13
C SER A 378 -16.30 -3.92 15.31
N PHE A 379 -16.09 -4.84 14.36
CA PHE A 379 -14.88 -4.96 13.55
C PHE A 379 -13.64 -5.19 14.41
N SER A 380 -13.60 -6.35 15.07
CA SER A 380 -12.59 -6.65 16.09
C SER A 380 -11.47 -7.54 15.57
N THR A 381 -11.70 -8.32 14.50
CA THR A 381 -10.66 -9.16 13.91
C THR A 381 -9.63 -8.32 13.15
N TRP A 382 -8.49 -8.92 12.84
CA TRP A 382 -7.47 -8.26 12.02
C TRP A 382 -8.02 -7.94 10.63
N GLU A 383 -8.71 -8.90 10.00
CA GLU A 383 -9.26 -8.74 8.65
C GLU A 383 -10.29 -7.62 8.58
N GLU A 384 -11.22 -7.56 9.54
CA GLU A 384 -12.27 -6.54 9.58
C GLU A 384 -11.67 -5.14 9.78
N GLN A 385 -10.66 -5.00 10.64
CA GLN A 385 -10.01 -3.72 10.88
C GLN A 385 -9.21 -3.24 9.67
N VAL A 386 -8.50 -4.14 8.98
CA VAL A 386 -7.78 -3.80 7.76
C VAL A 386 -8.77 -3.45 6.64
N ALA A 387 -9.83 -4.25 6.45
CA ALA A 387 -10.87 -3.96 5.47
C ALA A 387 -11.52 -2.60 5.73
N PHE A 388 -11.88 -2.31 6.98
CA PHE A 388 -12.37 -0.99 7.40
C PHE A 388 -11.40 0.13 6.96
N ALA A 389 -10.12 -0.01 7.33
CA ALA A 389 -9.09 1.00 7.04
C ALA A 389 -8.96 1.28 5.54
N MET A 390 -8.96 0.20 4.74
CA MET A 390 -8.86 0.22 3.28
C MET A 390 -10.10 0.82 2.60
N ILE A 391 -11.28 0.69 3.20
CA ILE A 391 -12.54 1.27 2.71
C ILE A 391 -12.61 2.76 3.07
N VAL A 392 -12.33 3.12 4.32
CA VAL A 392 -12.50 4.51 4.79
C VAL A 392 -11.32 5.41 4.45
N GLY A 393 -10.14 4.86 4.14
CA GLY A 393 -8.97 5.62 3.71
C GLY A 393 -8.04 6.06 4.84
N VAL A 394 -7.86 5.21 5.86
CA VAL A 394 -6.90 5.42 6.96
C VAL A 394 -5.87 4.30 6.99
N CYS A 395 -4.67 4.55 7.51
CA CYS A 395 -3.63 3.53 7.61
C CYS A 395 -4.03 2.44 8.63
N PRO A 396 -3.99 1.15 8.25
CA PRO A 396 -4.35 0.07 9.17
C PRO A 396 -3.35 -0.11 10.32
N ILE A 397 -2.07 0.28 10.16
CA ILE A 397 -1.03 0.07 11.17
C ILE A 397 -1.35 0.73 12.51
N PRO A 398 -1.57 2.06 12.60
CA PRO A 398 -1.92 2.70 13.86
C PRO A 398 -3.30 2.24 14.38
N GLN A 399 -4.25 1.93 13.49
CA GLN A 399 -5.54 1.36 13.90
C GLN A 399 -5.38 0.03 14.65
N LEU A 400 -4.56 -0.88 14.13
CA LEU A 400 -4.26 -2.18 14.76
C LEU A 400 -3.48 -2.03 16.08
N LEU A 401 -2.66 -0.98 16.20
CA LEU A 401 -1.83 -0.73 17.39
C LEU A 401 -2.60 -0.09 18.55
N PHE A 402 -3.53 0.82 18.27
CA PHE A 402 -4.10 1.72 19.27
C PHE A 402 -5.61 1.54 19.40
N PRO A 403 -6.10 0.95 20.51
CA PRO A 403 -7.54 0.82 20.79
C PRO A 403 -8.35 2.13 20.73
N ALA A 404 -7.70 3.28 20.88
CA ALA A 404 -8.32 4.59 20.70
C ALA A 404 -8.81 4.80 19.26
N MET A 405 -8.13 4.24 18.26
CA MET A 405 -8.46 4.34 16.84
C MET A 405 -9.45 3.24 16.41
N SER A 406 -10.48 2.97 17.22
CA SER A 406 -11.54 2.03 16.82
C SER A 406 -12.42 2.61 15.72
N SER A 407 -13.15 1.75 14.99
CA SER A 407 -14.10 2.16 13.94
C SER A 407 -15.05 3.28 14.40
N SER A 408 -15.58 3.19 15.62
CA SER A 408 -16.46 4.22 16.22
C SER A 408 -15.79 5.57 16.45
N ALA A 409 -14.47 5.60 16.69
CA ALA A 409 -13.73 6.84 16.91
C ALA A 409 -13.59 7.66 15.61
N PHE A 410 -13.75 7.01 14.45
CA PHE A 410 -13.73 7.67 13.16
C PHE A 410 -15.09 8.22 12.73
N MET A 411 -16.20 7.78 13.33
CA MET A 411 -17.55 8.19 12.93
C MET A 411 -17.76 9.71 12.96
N PRO A 412 -17.30 10.46 13.98
CA PRO A 412 -17.49 11.91 14.02
C PRO A 412 -16.82 12.68 12.88
N PHE A 413 -15.85 12.06 12.16
CA PHE A 413 -15.23 12.61 10.96
C PHE A 413 -16.05 12.33 9.69
N ILE A 414 -16.96 11.36 9.74
CA ILE A 414 -17.90 11.02 8.66
C ILE A 414 -19.19 11.78 8.91
N THR A 415 -19.93 11.42 9.97
CA THR A 415 -21.19 12.05 10.34
C THR A 415 -21.39 12.04 11.85
N ARG A 416 -22.11 13.05 12.34
CA ARG A 416 -22.51 13.18 13.76
C ARG A 416 -23.99 12.84 13.97
N ASP A 417 -24.74 12.68 12.89
CA ASP A 417 -26.15 12.26 12.92
C ASP A 417 -26.23 10.76 13.23
N GLN A 418 -26.99 10.40 14.26
CA GLN A 418 -27.03 9.02 14.77
C GLN A 418 -27.68 8.04 13.79
N ASP A 419 -28.65 8.46 13.00
CA ASP A 419 -29.32 7.58 12.03
C ASP A 419 -28.43 7.37 10.81
N GLN A 420 -27.64 8.38 10.44
CA GLN A 420 -26.61 8.26 9.41
C GLN A 420 -25.44 7.40 9.85
N VAL A 421 -25.05 7.44 11.13
CA VAL A 421 -24.06 6.50 11.69
C VAL A 421 -24.57 5.06 11.55
N LYS A 422 -25.82 4.78 11.93
CA LYS A 422 -26.40 3.43 11.78
C LYS A 422 -26.46 2.98 10.32
N LEU A 423 -26.83 3.88 9.41
CA LEU A 423 -26.83 3.59 7.97
C LEU A 423 -25.42 3.28 7.46
N PHE A 424 -24.44 4.11 7.84
CA PHE A 424 -23.04 3.92 7.46
C PHE A 424 -22.51 2.55 7.92
N TYR A 425 -22.77 2.17 9.19
CA TYR A 425 -22.36 0.87 9.70
C TYR A 425 -22.96 -0.31 8.92
N ARG A 426 -24.23 -0.22 8.52
CA ARG A 426 -24.87 -1.24 7.67
C ARG A 426 -24.23 -1.35 6.29
N CYS A 427 -23.92 -0.22 5.64
CA CYS A 427 -23.20 -0.23 4.36
C CYS A 427 -21.78 -0.76 4.52
N LEU A 428 -21.12 -0.40 5.61
CA LEU A 428 -19.74 -0.78 5.92
C LEU A 428 -19.62 -2.28 6.17
N GLU A 429 -20.57 -2.88 6.90
CA GLU A 429 -20.62 -4.33 7.11
C GLU A 429 -20.69 -5.08 5.78
N LYS A 430 -21.62 -4.68 4.90
CA LYS A 430 -21.72 -5.24 3.54
C LYS A 430 -20.45 -5.02 2.72
N SER A 431 -19.84 -3.85 2.81
CA SER A 431 -18.61 -3.51 2.10
C SER A 431 -17.42 -4.33 2.59
N ILE A 432 -17.29 -4.52 3.90
CA ILE A 432 -16.26 -5.38 4.51
C ILE A 432 -16.47 -6.82 4.06
N GLU A 433 -17.70 -7.34 4.12
CA GLU A 433 -18.00 -8.67 3.60
C GLU A 433 -17.60 -8.79 2.12
N LYS A 434 -17.96 -7.81 1.28
CA LYS A 434 -17.62 -7.83 -0.15
C LYS A 434 -16.10 -7.82 -0.38
N VAL A 435 -15.37 -6.96 0.33
CA VAL A 435 -13.90 -6.87 0.24
C VAL A 435 -13.23 -8.14 0.78
N LEU A 436 -13.79 -8.78 1.81
CA LEU A 436 -13.24 -10.01 2.38
C LEU A 436 -13.62 -11.27 1.61
N ARG A 437 -14.78 -11.30 0.94
CA ARG A 437 -15.23 -12.45 0.16
C ARG A 437 -14.20 -12.80 -0.92
N CYS A 438 -13.69 -14.02 -0.80
CA CYS A 438 -12.85 -14.75 -1.76
C CYS A 438 -13.78 -15.60 -2.63
N ILE A 439 -13.48 -15.78 -3.93
CA ILE A 439 -13.54 -17.12 -4.51
C ILE A 439 -12.24 -17.43 -5.27
N PRO A 440 -11.26 -18.08 -4.63
CA PRO A 440 -10.44 -19.07 -5.30
C PRO A 440 -10.99 -20.42 -4.88
N GLY A 441 -11.82 -21.04 -5.72
CA GLY A 441 -12.34 -22.36 -5.39
C GLY A 441 -13.40 -22.94 -6.31
N GLN A 442 -14.50 -22.25 -6.60
CA GLN A 442 -15.63 -22.96 -7.25
C GLN A 442 -16.55 -22.18 -8.20
N ASP A 443 -16.42 -20.86 -8.41
CA ASP A 443 -17.23 -20.15 -9.43
C ASP A 443 -16.50 -19.02 -10.20
N ASP A 444 -15.37 -18.50 -9.72
CA ASP A 444 -14.68 -17.37 -10.38
C ASP A 444 -13.86 -17.72 -11.64
N ARG A 445 -13.88 -18.98 -12.10
CA ARG A 445 -13.43 -19.23 -13.48
C ARG A 445 -14.32 -18.49 -14.49
N GLU A 446 -15.56 -18.16 -14.12
CA GLU A 446 -16.47 -17.42 -14.99
C GLU A 446 -16.30 -15.89 -14.94
N CYS A 447 -15.94 -15.29 -13.80
CA CYS A 447 -15.75 -13.83 -13.71
C CYS A 447 -14.66 -13.28 -14.64
N PHE A 448 -13.67 -14.11 -15.02
CA PHE A 448 -12.56 -13.72 -15.88
C PHE A 448 -12.18 -14.83 -16.89
N ASN A 449 -13.17 -15.54 -17.44
CA ASN A 449 -12.98 -16.68 -18.37
C ASN A 449 -12.35 -16.33 -19.74
N ASN A 450 -11.78 -15.12 -19.89
CA ASN A 450 -11.03 -14.76 -21.08
C ASN A 450 -9.57 -15.20 -20.91
N LYS A 451 -9.17 -16.15 -21.76
CA LYS A 451 -7.84 -16.76 -21.94
C LYS A 451 -6.67 -15.77 -22.18
N ARG A 452 -6.81 -14.49 -21.85
CA ARG A 452 -5.82 -13.41 -22.06
C ARG A 452 -5.01 -13.04 -20.83
N VAL A 453 -5.36 -13.54 -19.64
CA VAL A 453 -4.60 -13.23 -18.41
C VAL A 453 -4.31 -14.51 -17.63
N VAL A 454 -3.39 -15.30 -18.16
CA VAL A 454 -2.57 -16.16 -17.31
C VAL A 454 -1.27 -15.39 -17.12
N ILE A 455 -1.09 -14.80 -15.94
CA ILE A 455 0.20 -14.27 -15.48
C ILE A 455 0.67 -15.12 -14.31
#